data_AF-A0A2G2Y2L4-F1
#
_entry.id   AF-A0A2G2Y2L4-F1
#
_cell.length_a   1.000
_cell.length_b   1.000
_cell.length_c   1.000
_cell.angle_alpha   90.00
_cell.angle_beta   90.00
_cell.angle_gamma   90.00
#
_symmetry.space_group_name_H-M   'P 1'
#
loop_
_entity.id
_entity.type
_entity.pdbx_description
1 polymer ?
#
loop_
_entity_poly.entity_id
_entity_poly.type
_entity_poly.pdbx_seq_one_letter_code
_entity_poly.pdbx_strand_id
1 'polypeptide(L)'
;MSIMSSLYEMLGIPVNATTLEIKAAYRKIARTCHPDVVSLPKKETSATEFMKIHAAYVTLSDPIKRAYYDHQYFRQPVVSVASSNWETDQCW
;
A
#
# COMPACT_ATOMS: atom_id res chain seq x y z
N MET A 1 -2.51 -4.48 14.71
CA MET A 1 -1.55 -3.88 13.74
C MET A 1 -2.15 -4.12 12.37
N SER A 2 -2.58 -3.07 11.67
CA SER A 2 -3.36 -3.23 10.43
C SER A 2 -2.47 -3.78 9.32
N ILE A 3 -2.65 -5.06 9.03
CA ILE A 3 -1.97 -5.84 7.96
C ILE A 3 -2.81 -5.67 6.68
N MET A 4 -3.05 -4.43 6.28
CA MET A 4 -3.76 -4.12 5.02
C MET A 4 -2.84 -3.31 4.11
N SER A 5 -1.97 -4.04 3.40
CA SER A 5 -1.34 -3.73 2.10
C SER A 5 -1.14 -2.25 1.78
N SER A 6 -0.51 -1.49 2.68
CA SER A 6 -0.26 -0.08 2.41
C SER A 6 0.79 0.07 1.30
N LEU A 7 0.67 1.11 0.46
CA LEU A 7 1.68 1.38 -0.57
C LEU A 7 3.08 1.57 0.04
N TYR A 8 3.14 2.06 1.28
CA TYR A 8 4.37 2.19 2.06
C TYR A 8 4.97 0.84 2.42
N GLU A 9 4.14 -0.12 2.84
CA GLU A 9 4.57 -1.48 3.19
C GLU A 9 5.07 -2.25 1.96
N MET A 10 4.42 -2.05 0.80
CA MET A 10 4.87 -2.63 -0.48
C MET A 10 6.29 -2.16 -0.86
N LEU A 11 6.63 -0.91 -0.57
CA LEU A 11 7.97 -0.36 -0.76
C LEU A 11 8.93 -0.67 0.40
N GLY A 12 8.44 -1.27 1.49
CA GLY A 12 9.22 -1.57 2.68
C GLY A 12 9.70 -0.31 3.43
N ILE A 13 8.92 0.77 3.38
CA ILE A 13 9.24 2.06 3.98
C ILE A 13 8.16 2.49 4.99
N PRO A 14 8.50 3.35 5.96
CA PRO A 14 7.50 3.87 6.88
C PRO A 14 6.60 4.93 6.21
N VAL A 15 5.40 5.16 6.76
CA VAL A 15 4.44 6.16 6.25
C VAL A 15 4.98 7.61 6.28
N ASN A 16 5.91 7.88 7.20
CA ASN A 16 6.59 9.16 7.32
C ASN A 16 7.80 9.31 6.37
N ALA A 17 8.04 8.33 5.50
CA ALA A 17 9.17 8.36 4.58
C ALA A 17 9.11 9.57 3.64
N THR A 18 10.26 10.16 3.42
CA THR A 18 10.46 11.27 2.50
C THR A 18 10.41 10.78 1.04
N THR A 19 10.16 11.69 0.10
CA THR A 19 10.20 11.39 -1.34
C THR A 19 11.56 10.82 -1.79
N LEU A 20 12.63 11.22 -1.10
CA LEU A 20 13.99 10.70 -1.32
C LEU A 20 14.09 9.21 -0.95
N GLU A 21 13.55 8.83 0.21
CA GLU A 21 13.50 7.44 0.68
C GLU A 21 12.60 6.58 -0.19
N ILE A 22 11.44 7.08 -0.61
CA ILE A 22 10.55 6.40 -1.58
C ILE A 22 11.31 6.06 -2.87
N LYS A 23 12.01 7.04 -3.44
CA LYS A 23 12.82 6.83 -4.65
C LYS A 23 14.00 5.88 -4.40
N ALA A 24 14.63 5.94 -3.23
CA ALA A 24 15.74 5.06 -2.88
C ALA A 24 15.30 3.59 -2.73
N ALA A 25 14.16 3.35 -2.07
CA ALA A 25 13.55 2.04 -1.91
C ALA A 25 13.19 1.43 -3.27
N TYR A 26 12.53 2.20 -4.15
CA TYR A 26 12.21 1.75 -5.50
C TYR A 26 13.46 1.33 -6.30
N ARG A 27 14.53 2.14 -6.26
CA ARG A 27 15.81 1.79 -6.91
C ARG A 27 16.44 0.52 -6.34
N LYS A 28 16.31 0.28 -5.04
CA LYS A 28 16.83 -0.94 -4.39
C LYS A 28 16.10 -2.17 -4.91
N ILE A 29 14.78 -2.11 -4.99
CA ILE A 29 13.93 -3.21 -5.46
C ILE A 29 14.15 -3.48 -6.95
N ALA A 30 14.26 -2.42 -7.76
CA ALA A 30 14.54 -2.57 -9.19
C ALA A 30 15.85 -3.33 -9.45
N ARG A 31 16.88 -3.12 -8.62
CA ARG A 31 18.13 -3.90 -8.70
C ARG A 31 17.96 -5.36 -8.30
N THR A 32 17.11 -5.65 -7.32
CA THR A 32 16.85 -7.04 -6.90
C THR A 32 16.01 -7.83 -7.90
N CYS A 33 15.23 -7.14 -8.75
CA CYS A 33 14.43 -7.76 -9.80
C CYS A 33 15.18 -7.96 -11.13
N HIS A 34 16.47 -7.60 -11.21
CA HIS A 34 17.25 -7.74 -12.45
C HIS A 34 17.43 -9.22 -12.83
N PRO A 35 17.26 -9.62 -14.10
CA PRO A 35 17.32 -11.03 -14.54
C PRO A 35 18.66 -11.71 -14.23
N ASP A 36 19.76 -10.95 -14.08
CA ASP A 36 21.06 -11.51 -13.67
C ASP A 36 21.11 -11.90 -12.18
N VAL A 37 20.20 -11.38 -11.36
CA VAL A 37 20.16 -11.60 -9.90
C VAL A 37 19.03 -12.59 -9.54
N VAL A 38 17.98 -12.66 -10.34
CA VAL A 38 16.81 -13.51 -10.07
C VAL A 38 16.97 -14.87 -10.75
N SER A 39 17.16 -15.93 -9.96
CA SER A 39 17.16 -17.31 -10.46
C SER A 39 15.79 -17.68 -11.06
N LEU A 40 15.80 -18.41 -12.17
CA LEU A 40 14.63 -18.80 -12.99
C LEU A 40 13.34 -19.21 -12.22
N PRO A 41 13.37 -20.00 -11.13
CA PRO A 41 12.13 -20.37 -10.42
C PRO A 41 11.44 -19.23 -9.66
N LYS A 42 12.10 -18.07 -9.46
CA LYS A 42 11.53 -16.90 -8.76
C LYS A 42 11.14 -15.76 -9.71
N LYS A 43 11.27 -15.96 -11.03
CA LYS A 43 11.09 -14.91 -12.04
C LYS A 43 9.63 -14.47 -12.17
N GLU A 44 8.69 -15.41 -12.13
CA GLU A 44 7.24 -15.13 -12.25
C GLU A 44 6.67 -14.39 -11.04
N THR A 45 7.06 -14.81 -9.84
CA THR A 45 6.70 -14.15 -8.58
C THR A 45 7.33 -12.76 -8.49
N SER A 46 8.58 -12.60 -8.94
CA SER A 46 9.26 -11.29 -8.93
C SER A 46 8.61 -10.27 -9.87
N ALA A 47 8.10 -10.70 -11.03
CA ALA A 47 7.46 -9.79 -11.98
C ALA A 47 6.15 -9.21 -11.42
N THR A 48 5.29 -10.06 -10.86
CA THR A 48 4.01 -9.64 -10.26
C THR A 48 4.24 -8.71 -9.07
N GLU A 49 5.18 -9.04 -8.19
CA GLU A 49 5.53 -8.19 -7.05
C GLU A 49 6.12 -6.85 -7.50
N PHE A 50 6.99 -6.86 -8.52
CA PHE A 50 7.55 -5.63 -9.08
C PHE A 50 6.48 -4.70 -9.66
N MET A 51 5.46 -5.24 -10.34
CA MET A 51 4.34 -4.43 -10.85
C MET A 51 3.59 -3.74 -9.72
N LYS A 52 3.32 -4.44 -8.61
CA LYS A 52 2.65 -3.83 -7.45
C LYS A 52 3.51 -2.75 -6.80
N ILE A 53 4.82 -2.99 -6.66
CA ILE A 53 5.77 -2.01 -6.12
C ILE A 53 5.88 -0.78 -7.02
N HIS A 54 5.85 -0.98 -8.34
CA HIS A 54 5.85 0.12 -9.30
C HIS A 54 4.58 0.96 -9.19
N ALA A 55 3.41 0.34 -9.06
CA ALA A 55 2.15 1.07 -8.83
C ALA A 55 2.18 1.89 -7.52
N ALA A 56 2.75 1.33 -6.45
CA ALA A 56 2.97 2.03 -5.20
C ALA A 56 3.90 3.25 -5.38
N TYR A 57 5.02 3.05 -6.07
CA TYR A 57 5.95 4.14 -6.39
C TYR A 57 5.30 5.26 -7.20
N VAL A 58 4.54 4.94 -8.25
CA VAL A 58 3.87 5.96 -9.10
C VAL A 58 2.90 6.82 -8.29
N THR A 59 2.26 6.24 -7.27
CA THR A 59 1.33 6.97 -6.39
C THR A 59 2.07 7.80 -5.34
N LEU A 60 3.08 7.23 -4.69
CA LEU A 60 3.78 7.88 -3.58
C LEU A 60 4.87 8.88 -4.02
N SER A 61 5.39 8.73 -5.25
CA SER A 61 6.41 9.64 -5.80
C SER A 61 5.85 11.00 -6.25
N ASP A 62 4.55 11.05 -6.56
CA ASP A 62 3.82 12.26 -6.90
C ASP A 62 3.20 12.86 -5.63
N PRO A 63 3.58 14.08 -5.22
CA PRO A 63 3.10 14.68 -3.98
C PRO A 63 1.58 14.89 -3.98
N ILE A 64 0.94 15.11 -5.13
CA ILE A 64 -0.51 15.31 -5.24
C ILE A 64 -1.23 13.99 -5.02
N LYS A 65 -0.79 12.93 -5.71
CA LYS A 65 -1.36 11.58 -5.56
C LYS A 65 -1.10 11.02 -4.17
N ARG A 66 0.08 11.26 -3.61
CA ARG A 66 0.42 10.92 -2.24
C ARG A 66 -0.50 11.62 -1.25
N ALA A 67 -0.71 12.94 -1.38
CA ALA A 67 -1.61 13.66 -0.49
C ALA A 67 -3.05 13.12 -0.56
N TYR A 68 -3.53 12.78 -1.76
CA TYR A 68 -4.85 12.15 -1.92
C TYR A 68 -4.91 10.76 -1.28
N TYR A 69 -3.90 9.92 -1.51
CA TYR A 69 -3.79 8.60 -0.90
C TYR A 69 -3.72 8.70 0.63
N ASP A 70 -2.85 9.56 1.16
CA ASP A 70 -2.69 9.80 2.59
C ASP A 70 -3.99 10.30 3.20
N HIS A 71 -4.67 11.25 2.55
CA HIS A 71 -5.98 11.72 3.00
C HIS A 71 -6.98 10.56 3.10
N GLN A 72 -7.09 9.68 2.11
CA GLN A 72 -7.98 8.51 2.19
C GLN A 72 -7.51 7.48 3.22
N TYR A 73 -6.19 7.29 3.35
CA TYR A 73 -5.57 6.33 4.26
C TYR A 73 -5.79 6.71 5.73
N PHE A 74 -5.69 8.00 6.06
CA PHE A 74 -5.96 8.53 7.40
C PHE A 74 -7.46 8.77 7.67
N ARG A 75 -8.31 8.78 6.63
CA ARG A 75 -9.77 8.94 6.73
C ARG A 75 -10.51 7.62 6.98
N GLN A 76 -9.83 6.63 7.57
CA GLN A 76 -10.52 5.50 8.20
C GLN A 76 -11.61 6.07 9.12
N PRO A 77 -12.87 5.60 8.97
CA PRO A 77 -13.97 6.19 9.68
C PRO A 77 -13.70 5.98 11.18
N VAL A 78 -13.73 7.07 11.94
CA VAL A 78 -14.34 6.97 13.27
C VAL A 78 -15.64 6.21 13.02
N VAL A 79 -15.69 4.96 13.46
CA VAL A 79 -16.92 4.18 13.48
C VAL A 79 -17.89 4.95 14.37
N SER A 80 -18.61 5.89 13.78
CA SER A 80 -19.88 6.33 14.29
C SER A 80 -20.76 5.09 14.18
N VAL A 81 -20.76 4.27 15.23
CA VAL A 81 -21.89 3.44 15.60
C VAL A 81 -23.05 4.41 15.81
N ALA A 82 -23.63 4.88 14.72
CA ALA A 82 -25.03 5.21 14.67
C ALA A 82 -25.70 3.84 14.56
N SER A 83 -26.06 3.30 15.72
CA SER A 83 -26.93 2.15 15.85
C SER A 83 -28.20 2.42 15.04
N SER A 84 -28.21 1.97 13.78
CA SER A 84 -29.46 1.73 13.08
C SER A 84 -30.06 0.50 13.75
N ASN A 85 -30.91 0.72 14.76
CA ASN A 85 -31.82 -0.27 15.30
C ASN A 85 -32.70 -0.75 14.14
N TRP A 86 -32.33 -1.87 13.53
CA TRP A 86 -33.21 -2.66 12.67
C TRP A 86 -34.12 -3.50 13.58
N GLU A 87 -35.41 -3.50 13.26
CA GLU A 87 -36.52 -4.27 13.83
C GLU A 87 -36.23 -5.22 15.02
N THR A 88 -36.99 -5.01 16.10
CA THR A 88 -37.47 -6.14 16.90
C THR A 88 -38.91 -5.90 17.33
N ASP A 89 -39.81 -5.79 16.36
CA ASP A 89 -41.25 -6.02 16.59
C ASP A 89 -41.57 -7.50 16.39
N GLN A 90 -41.03 -8.34 17.28
CA GLN A 90 -41.46 -9.71 17.47
C GLN A 90 -41.69 -9.97 18.96
N CYS A 91 -42.96 -10.27 19.26
CA CYS A 91 -43.51 -10.93 20.45
C CYS A 91 -43.68 -10.09 21.73
N TRP A 92 -44.90 -9.57 21.95
CA TRP A 92 -45.99 -10.27 22.69
C TRP A 92 -47.36 -9.76 22.23
#